data_AF-A0A7S7TJK8-F1
#
_entry.id   AF-A0A7S7TJK8-F1
#
_cell.length_a   1.000
_cell.length_b   1.000
_cell.length_c   1.000
_cell.angle_alpha   90.00
_cell.angle_beta   90.00
_cell.angle_gamma   90.00
#
_symmetry.space_group_name_H-M   'P 1'
#
loop_
_entity.id
_entity.type
_entity.pdbx_description
1 polymer ?
#
loop_
_entity_poly.entity_id
_entity_poly.type
_entity_poly.pdbx_seq_one_letter_code
_entity_poly.pdbx_strand_id
1 'polypeptide(L)' 'MQKPIKKASSSRKREDGRRQLLIYLSPKLIMSLKRAALEREQPAYELAEEAIKEWLSREKRKRSEK' A
#
# COMPACT_ATOMS: atom_id res chain seq x y z
N MET A 1 30.19 -24.01 2.98
CA MET A 1 28.87 -23.38 3.24
C MET A 1 29.09 -21.95 3.70
N GLN A 2 28.76 -20.96 2.87
CA GLN A 2 28.84 -19.54 3.27
C GLN A 2 27.73 -19.25 4.29
N LYS A 3 28.10 -18.67 5.44
CA LYS A 3 27.14 -18.22 6.45
C LYS A 3 26.25 -17.12 5.85
N PRO A 4 24.92 -17.18 6.00
CA PRO A 4 24.05 -16.13 5.49
C PRO A 4 24.39 -14.81 6.20
N ILE A 5 24.62 -13.76 5.41
CA ILE A 5 24.86 -12.41 5.92
C ILE A 5 23.57 -11.98 6.64
N LYS A 6 23.59 -11.97 7.99
CA LYS A 6 22.53 -11.45 8.86
C LYS A 6 22.43 -9.93 8.76
N LYS A 7 22.05 -9.41 7.60
CA LYS A 7 21.44 -8.10 7.49
C LYS A 7 20.14 -8.31 6.73
N ALA A 8 19.08 -8.65 7.48
CA ALA A 8 17.73 -8.37 7.00
C ALA A 8 17.76 -6.91 6.53
N SER A 9 17.49 -6.69 5.24
CA SER A 9 17.61 -5.38 4.63
C SER A 9 16.86 -4.39 5.50
N SER A 10 17.57 -3.46 6.14
CA SER A 10 16.93 -2.30 6.75
C SER A 10 16.20 -1.62 5.59
N SER A 11 14.90 -1.86 5.48
CA SER A 11 14.06 -1.19 4.48
C SER A 11 14.34 0.28 4.67
N ARG A 12 14.90 0.96 3.64
CA ARG A 12 15.24 2.38 3.74
C ARG A 12 14.03 3.11 4.32
N LYS A 13 14.23 3.81 5.44
CA LYS A 13 13.18 4.66 6.01
C LYS A 13 12.84 5.69 4.92
N ARG A 14 11.57 5.75 4.55
CA ARG A 14 11.10 6.78 3.63
C ARG A 14 11.04 8.10 4.38
N GLU A 15 11.34 9.18 3.67
CA GLU A 15 11.27 10.54 4.22
C GLU A 15 9.85 10.92 4.63
N ASP A 16 8.84 10.35 3.95
CA ASP A 16 7.41 10.59 4.21
C ASP A 16 6.82 9.75 5.37
N GLY A 17 7.65 8.97 6.08
CA GLY A 17 7.22 8.14 7.20
C GLY A 17 6.37 6.91 6.81
N ARG A 18 6.07 6.70 5.53
CA ARG A 18 5.29 5.53 5.08
C ARG A 18 6.10 4.25 5.23
N ARG A 19 5.42 3.16 5.61
CA ARG A 19 6.01 1.82 5.80
C ARG A 19 5.43 0.85 4.78
N GLN A 20 6.22 -0.16 4.39
CA GLN A 20 5.77 -1.21 3.48
C GLN A 20 4.75 -2.13 4.15
N LEU A 21 3.72 -2.50 3.39
CA LEU A 21 2.75 -3.54 3.74
C LEU A 21 2.67 -4.51 2.56
N LEU A 22 2.88 -5.80 2.83
CA LEU A 22 2.69 -6.84 1.82
C LEU A 22 1.20 -7.20 1.76
N ILE A 23 0.58 -7.01 0.60
CA ILE A 23 -0.81 -7.38 0.33
C ILE A 23 -0.91 -8.20 -0.95
N TYR A 24 -1.79 -9.20 -0.94
CA TYR A 24 -2.13 -9.96 -2.14
C TYR A 24 -3.33 -9.31 -2.83
N LEU A 25 -3.17 -9.01 -4.11
CA LEU A 25 -4.21 -8.45 -4.97
C LEU A 25 -4.32 -9.30 -6.24
N SER A 26 -5.49 -9.28 -6.90
CA SER A 26 -5.62 -9.95 -8.19
C SER A 26 -4.72 -9.27 -9.25
N PRO A 27 -4.18 -10.02 -10.23
CA PRO A 27 -3.33 -9.44 -11.27
C PRO A 27 -4.01 -8.28 -12.02
N LYS A 28 -5.31 -8.41 -12.31
CA LYS A 28 -6.12 -7.37 -12.96
C LYS A 28 -6.14 -6.08 -12.14
N LEU A 29 -6.35 -6.19 -10.82
CA LEU A 29 -6.38 -5.02 -9.94
C LEU A 29 -5.00 -4.34 -9.85
N ILE A 30 -3.92 -5.11 -9.81
CA ILE A 30 -2.54 -4.57 -9.83
C ILE A 30 -2.32 -3.74 -11.10
N MET A 31 -2.74 -4.25 -12.26
CA MET A 31 -2.61 -3.53 -13.53
C MET A 31 -3.44 -2.24 -13.54
N SER A 32 -4.69 -2.31 -13.10
CA SER A 32 -5.56 -1.13 -13.01
C SER A 32 -5.00 -0.06 -12.08
N LEU A 33 -4.49 -0.45 -10.91
CA LEU A 33 -3.87 0.48 -9.96
C LEU A 33 -2.64 1.16 -10.56
N LYS A 34 -1.75 0.39 -11.21
CA LYS A 34 -0.56 0.94 -11.87
C LYS A 34 -0.92 1.88 -13.02
N ARG A 35 -1.93 1.54 -13.81
CA ARG A 35 -2.40 2.41 -14.90
C ARG A 35 -2.94 3.73 -14.36
N ALA A 36 -3.79 3.69 -13.34
CA ALA A 36 -4.30 4.91 -12.70
C ALA A 36 -3.19 5.77 -12.09
N ALA A 37 -2.15 5.14 -11.53
CA ALA A 37 -0.97 5.83 -11.01
C ALA A 37 -0.20 6.57 -12.11
N LEU A 38 -0.03 5.96 -13.29
CA LEU A 38 0.59 6.60 -14.45
C LEU A 38 -0.26 7.75 -14.99
N GLU A 39 -1.58 7.56 -15.13
CA GLU A 39 -2.50 8.58 -15.63
C GLU A 39 -2.57 9.82 -14.72
N ARG A 40 -2.32 9.66 -13.42
CA ARG A 40 -2.33 10.75 -12.43
C ARG A 40 -0.94 11.28 -12.08
N GLU A 41 0.11 10.77 -12.72
CA GLU A 41 1.50 11.13 -12.42
C GLU A 41 1.86 11.01 -10.94
N GLN A 42 1.31 10.00 -10.26
CA GLN A 42 1.46 9.81 -8.82
C GLN A 42 1.84 8.37 -8.48
N PRO A 43 2.53 8.13 -7.34
CA PRO A 43 2.86 6.78 -6.93
C PRO A 43 1.61 5.95 -6.59
N ALA A 44 1.58 4.70 -7.04
CA ALA A 44 0.45 3.79 -6.81
C ALA A 44 0.04 3.60 -5.34
N TYR A 45 0.99 3.73 -4.41
CA TYR A 45 0.70 3.60 -2.98
C TYR A 45 -0.17 4.76 -2.46
N GLU A 46 -0.16 5.95 -3.09
CA GLU A 46 -0.97 7.09 -2.66
C GLU A 46 -2.45 6.85 -2.99
N LEU A 47 -2.72 6.36 -4.20
CA LEU A 47 -4.06 5.94 -4.61
C LEU A 47 -4.59 4.80 -3.75
N ALA A 48 -3.73 3.82 -3.44
CA ALA A 48 -4.09 2.72 -2.55
C ALA A 48 -4.41 3.23 -1.14
N GLU A 49 -3.59 4.14 -0.61
CA GLU A 49 -3.80 4.74 0.71
C GLU A 49 -5.12 5.54 0.78
N GLU A 50 -5.43 6.33 -0.25
CA GLU A 50 -6.68 7.09 -0.37
C GLU A 50 -7.90 6.15 -0.36
N ALA A 51 -7.90 5.13 -1.24
CA ALA A 51 -8.99 4.16 -1.32
C ALA A 51 -9.20 3.39 0.00
N ILE A 52 -8.10 3.01 0.67
CA ILE A 52 -8.15 2.32 1.97
C ILE A 52 -8.72 3.25 3.05
N LYS A 53 -8.30 4.52 3.10
CA LYS A 53 -8.82 5.51 4.06
C LYS A 53 -10.32 5.72 3.88
N GLU A 54 -10.76 5.85 2.63
CA GLU A 54 -12.16 6.01 2.30
C GLU A 54 -12.99 4.79 2.74
N TRP A 55 -12.54 3.58 2.39
CA TRP A 55 -13.22 2.34 2.78
C TRP A 55 -13.33 2.20 4.30
N LEU A 56 -12.24 2.41 5.04
CA LEU A 56 -12.23 2.34 6.51
C LEU A 56 -13.16 3.38 7.16
N SER A 57 -13.25 4.58 6.57
CA SER A 57 -14.13 5.65 7.07
C SER A 57 -15.59 5.29 6.92
N ARG A 58 -15.97 4.67 5.79
CA ARG A 58 -17.33 4.17 5.53
C ARG A 58 -17.69 3.05 6.52
N GLU A 59 -16.78 2.13 6.81
CA GLU A 59 -17.02 1.04 7.76
C GLU A 59 -17.20 1.52 9.20
N LYS A 60 -16.45 2.55 9.63
CA LYS A 60 -16.65 3.16 10.95
C LYS A 60 -18.05 3.75 11.12
N ARG A 61 -18.57 4.44 10.10
CA ARG A 61 -19.92 5.04 10.13
C ARG A 61 -21.01 3.97 10.26
N LYS A 62 -20.92 2.90 9.47
CA LYS A 62 -21.85 1.77 9.57
C LYS A 62 -21.86 1.11 10.95
N ARG A 63 -20.73 1.09 11.64
CA ARG A 63 -20.62 0.51 12.98
C ARG A 63 -21.16 1.43 14.07
N SER A 64 -21.11 2.75 13.90
CA SER A 64 -21.69 3.71 14.87
C SER A 64 -23.20 3.88 14.74
N GLU A 65 -23.77 3.50 13.60
CA GLU A 65 -25.23 3.51 13.36
C GLU A 65 -25.94 2.22 13.81
N LYS A 66 -25.16 1.22 14.26
CA LYS A 66 -25.64 -0.01 14.91
C LYS A 66 -25.45 0.10 16.42
#